data_AF-A0A7M3ZR75-F1
#
_entry.id   AF-A0A7M3ZR75-F1
#
_cell.length_a   1.000
_cell.length_b   1.000
_cell.length_c   1.000
_cell.angle_alpha   90.00
_cell.angle_beta   90.00
_cell.angle_gamma   90.00
#
_symmetry.space_group_name_H-M   'P 1'
#
loop_
_entity.id
_entity.type
_entity.pdbx_description
1 polymer ?
#
loop_
_entity_poly.entity_id
_entity_poly.type
_entity_poly.pdbx_seq_one_letter_code
_entity_poly.pdbx_strand_id
1 'polypeptide(L)' 'DCWDAEIDGSYGWIECVGIAHRGCYDLQSHEEATGKTLRARREFDEPRTTVIDGWTIDGATAGPAFKAL' A
#
# COMPACT_ATOMS: atom_id res chain seq x y z
N ASP A 1 -4.03 -1.47 16.72
CA ASP A 1 -4.51 -1.05 18.05
C ASP A 1 -5.79 -0.26 17.86
N CYS A 2 -6.73 -0.34 18.81
CA CYS A 2 -8.03 0.32 18.74
C CYS A 2 -8.48 0.72 20.14
N TRP A 3 -8.92 1.97 20.28
CA TRP A 3 -9.37 2.55 21.53
C TRP A 3 -10.68 3.26 21.35
N ASP A 4 -11.58 3.04 22.29
CA ASP A 4 -12.89 3.68 22.32
C ASP A 4 -12.94 4.63 23.52
N ALA A 5 -13.27 5.89 23.27
CA ALA A 5 -13.55 6.87 24.31
C ALA A 5 -15.04 6.83 24.61
N GLU A 6 -15.36 6.24 25.76
CA GLU A 6 -16.73 6.08 26.24
C GLU A 6 -17.05 7.11 27.33
N ILE A 7 -18.30 7.56 27.37
CA ILE A 7 -18.84 8.44 28.42
C ILE A 7 -19.95 7.69 29.15
N ASP A 8 -19.86 7.64 30.48
CA ASP A 8 -20.93 7.10 31.34
C ASP A 8 -22.05 8.10 31.52
N GLY A 9 -23.30 7.66 31.34
CA GLY A 9 -24.48 8.49 31.46
C GLY A 9 -25.72 7.71 31.92
N SER A 10 -26.90 8.32 31.79
CA SER A 10 -28.16 7.70 32.22
C SER A 10 -28.51 6.38 31.51
N TYR A 11 -27.83 6.10 30.39
CA TYR A 11 -27.99 4.90 29.59
C TYR A 11 -26.77 3.96 29.68
N GLY A 12 -25.84 4.22 30.62
CA GLY A 12 -24.57 3.50 30.78
C GLY A 12 -23.42 4.11 29.99
N TRP A 13 -22.33 3.34 29.85
CA TRP A 13 -21.17 3.70 29.03
C TRP A 13 -21.51 3.63 27.55
N ILE A 14 -21.28 4.74 26.84
CA ILE A 14 -21.55 4.86 25.41
C ILE A 14 -20.28 5.34 24.72
N GLU A 15 -19.85 4.63 23.67
CA GLU A 15 -18.80 5.08 22.75
C GLU A 15 -19.19 6.41 22.12
N CYS A 16 -18.34 7.41 22.34
CA CYS A 16 -18.48 8.73 21.74
C CYS A 16 -17.42 9.00 20.68
N VAL A 17 -16.25 8.36 20.78
CA VAL A 17 -15.15 8.48 19.81
C VAL A 17 -14.41 7.13 19.67
N GLY A 18 -14.34 6.59 18.46
CA GLY A 18 -13.48 5.44 18.12
C GLY A 18 -12.16 5.89 17.49
N ILE A 19 -11.04 5.37 17.99
CA ILE A 19 -9.67 5.69 17.53
C ILE A 19 -9.00 4.39 17.08
N ALA A 20 -8.88 4.20 15.77
CA ALA A 20 -8.35 2.97 15.19
C ALA A 20 -7.01 3.20 14.48
N HIS A 21 -6.00 2.41 14.85
CA HIS A 21 -4.80 2.22 14.04
C HIS A 21 -5.02 1.08 13.04
N ARG A 22 -5.27 1.44 11.79
CA ARG A 22 -5.55 0.51 10.67
C ARG A 22 -4.32 0.14 9.85
N GLY A 23 -3.13 0.59 10.25
CA GLY A 23 -1.88 0.37 9.51
C GLY A 23 -2.01 0.85 8.07
N CYS A 24 -1.63 0.00 7.12
CA CYS A 24 -1.69 0.31 5.69
C CYS A 24 -2.95 -0.23 4.99
N TYR A 25 -3.91 -0.79 5.72
CA TYR A 25 -5.02 -1.56 5.15
C TYR A 25 -5.80 -0.78 4.07
N ASP A 26 -6.24 0.44 4.38
CA ASP A 26 -7.07 1.23 3.48
C ASP A 26 -6.32 1.63 2.21
N LEU A 27 -5.09 2.13 2.36
CA LEU A 27 -4.27 2.56 1.22
C LEU A 27 -3.88 1.38 0.33
N GLN A 28 -3.54 0.23 0.91
CA GLN A 28 -3.18 -0.97 0.15
C GLN A 28 -4.39 -1.48 -0.64
N SER A 29 -5.56 -1.59 0.00
CA SER A 29 -6.79 -2.05 -0.66
C SER A 29 -7.15 -1.16 -1.86
N HIS A 30 -7.07 0.17 -1.69
CA HIS A 30 -7.32 1.09 -2.79
C HIS A 30 -6.25 1.07 -3.88
N GLU A 31 -4.96 0.90 -3.53
CA GLU A 31 -3.88 0.77 -4.50
C GLU A 31 -4.08 -0.47 -5.39
N GLU A 32 -4.41 -1.61 -4.79
CA GLU A 32 -4.68 -2.87 -5.50
C GLU A 32 -5.90 -2.76 -6.41
N ALA A 33 -6.98 -2.15 -5.93
CA ALA A 33 -8.22 -2.01 -6.70
C ALA A 33 -8.08 -1.03 -7.88
N THR A 34 -7.26 0.03 -7.73
CA THR A 34 -7.19 1.11 -8.72
C THR A 34 -5.95 1.04 -9.62
N GLY A 35 -4.93 0.27 -9.23
CA GLY A 35 -3.61 0.26 -9.87
C GLY A 35 -2.85 1.59 -9.71
N LYS A 36 -3.30 2.49 -8.84
CA LYS A 36 -2.64 3.77 -8.55
C LYS A 36 -1.81 3.65 -7.30
N THR A 37 -0.55 4.08 -7.35
CA THR A 37 0.33 4.07 -6.19
C THR A 37 -0.13 5.08 -5.14
N LEU A 38 -0.37 4.59 -3.91
CA LEU A 38 -0.77 5.34 -2.73
C LEU A 38 0.29 5.20 -1.62
N ARG A 39 1.56 5.38 -1.98
CA ARG A 39 2.71 5.23 -1.08
C ARG A 39 3.39 6.56 -0.83
N ALA A 40 3.82 6.78 0.41
CA ALA A 40 4.72 7.87 0.73
C ALA A 40 6.13 7.56 0.23
N ARG A 41 6.83 8.59 -0.26
CA ARG A 41 8.25 8.51 -0.64
C ARG A 41 9.08 9.21 0.42
N ARG A 42 10.11 8.52 0.91
CA ARG A 42 11.16 9.11 1.74
C ARG A 42 12.48 8.96 1.00
N GLU A 43 13.24 10.05 0.89
CA GLU A 43 14.58 10.01 0.33
C GLU A 43 15.54 9.31 1.29
N PHE A 44 16.55 8.64 0.74
CA PHE A 44 17.64 8.12 1.55
C PHE A 44 18.51 9.27 2.03
N ASP A 45 19.08 9.13 3.23
CA ASP A 45 19.97 10.15 3.79
C ASP A 45 21.23 10.35 2.91
N GLU A 46 21.66 9.28 2.22
CA GLU A 46 22.72 9.31 1.20
C GLU A 46 22.30 8.47 -0.04
N PRO A 47 22.75 8.83 -1.25
CA PRO A 47 22.47 8.06 -2.46
C PRO A 47 22.96 6.61 -2.35
N ARG A 48 22.11 5.63 -2.69
CA ARG A 48 22.47 4.21 -2.74
C ARG A 48 22.70 3.75 -4.18
N THR A 49 23.90 3.29 -4.48
CA THR A 49 24.22 2.63 -5.75
C THR A 49 24.05 1.12 -5.60
N THR A 50 23.31 0.50 -6.52
CA THR A 50 23.05 -0.95 -6.51
C THR A 50 23.36 -1.53 -7.88
N VAL A 51 24.07 -2.66 -7.92
CA VAL A 51 24.28 -3.41 -9.17
C VAL A 51 23.10 -4.37 -9.35
N ILE A 52 22.43 -4.27 -10.49
CA ILE A 52 21.30 -5.15 -10.85
C ILE A 52 21.71 -5.91 -12.11
N ASP A 53 21.73 -7.23 -12.04
CA ASP A 53 21.89 -8.08 -13.22
C ASP A 53 20.52 -8.22 -13.91
N GLY A 54 20.19 -7.22 -14.72
CA GLY A 54 18.89 -7.10 -15.40
C GLY A 54 18.90 -7.82 -16.74
N TRP A 55 18.37 -9.02 -16.78
CA TRP A 55 18.18 -9.76 -18.03
C TRP A 55 16.93 -9.22 -18.74
N THR A 56 17.11 -8.72 -19.96
CA THR A 56 15.99 -8.26 -20.81
C THR A 56 16.02 -8.99 -22.13
N ILE A 57 14.84 -9.14 -22.73
CA ILE A 57 14.67 -9.66 -24.08
C ILE A 57 14.52 -8.51 -25.07
N ASP A 58 14.82 -8.77 -26.35
CA ASP A 58 14.35 -7.89 -27.43
C ASP A 58 12.85 -8.10 -27.63
N GLY A 59 12.04 -7.18 -27.09
CA GLY A 59 10.58 -7.23 -27.16
C GLY A 59 10.04 -7.19 -28.59
N ALA A 60 10.77 -6.58 -29.55
CA ALA A 60 10.36 -6.53 -30.94
C ALA A 60 10.48 -7.90 -31.63
N THR A 61 11.45 -8.71 -31.21
CA THR A 61 11.65 -10.07 -31.72
C THR A 61 10.80 -11.09 -30.95
N ALA A 62 10.84 -11.05 -29.61
CA ALA A 62 10.17 -12.05 -28.77
C ALA A 62 8.64 -11.90 -28.78
N GLY A 63 8.11 -10.68 -28.76
CA GLY A 63 6.66 -10.44 -28.73
C GLY A 63 5.91 -11.14 -29.88
N PRO A 64 6.30 -10.92 -31.16
CA PRO A 64 5.70 -11.60 -32.30
C PRO A 64 5.92 -13.12 -32.30
N ALA A 65 7.09 -13.59 -31.89
CA ALA A 65 7.44 -15.02 -31.91
C ALA A 65 6.56 -15.88 -30.99
N PHE A 66 6.07 -15.32 -29.88
CA PHE A 66 5.29 -16.05 -28.87
C PHE A 66 3.81 -15.62 -28.78
N LYS A 67 3.32 -14.76 -29.69
CA LYS A 67 1.95 -14.22 -29.64
C LYS A 67 0.82 -15.25 -29.86
N ALA A 68 1.13 -16.37 -30.51
CA ALA A 68 0.15 -17.39 -30.95
C ALA A 68 0.36 -18.77 -30.30
N LEU A 69 1.32 -18.90 -29.39
CA LEU A 69 1.44 -20.02 -28.47
C LEU A 69 0.49 -19.80 -27.28
#